data_AF-A0A2N0WS76-F1
#
_entry.id   AF-A0A2N0WS76-F1
#
_cell.length_a   1.000
_cell.length_b   1.000
_cell.length_c   1.000
_cell.angle_alpha   90.00
_cell.angle_beta   90.00
_cell.angle_gamma   90.00
#
_symmetry.space_group_name_H-M   'P 1'
#
loop_
_entity.id
_entity.type
_entity.pdbx_description
1 polymer ?
#
loop_
_entity_poly.entity_id
_entity_poly.type
_entity_poly.pdbx_seq_one_letter_code
_entity_poly.pdbx_strand_id
1 'polypeptide(L)'
;MSEPRQINLSKVIWSDLMSHFWLVLLVLAVLFSALAVVYSAHQNRMLIGHWEELHQQRDQLKLEARHLLLEEMALAEHSRIEQLAMDKLGMNRPKTEKEIAVHSQ
;
A
#
# COMPACT_ATOMS: atom_id res chain seq x y z
N MET A 1 9.48 21.79 -77.23
CA MET A 1 9.01 20.54 -76.60
C MET A 1 9.75 20.38 -75.28
N SER A 2 9.15 20.80 -74.17
CA SER A 2 9.72 20.65 -72.83
C SER A 2 8.95 19.55 -72.10
N GLU A 3 9.58 18.39 -71.95
CA GLU A 3 9.00 17.25 -71.23
C GLU A 3 8.82 17.54 -69.74
N PRO A 4 7.70 17.13 -69.11
CA PRO A 4 7.48 17.31 -67.69
C PRO A 4 8.38 16.35 -66.91
N ARG A 5 9.32 16.93 -66.14
CA ARG A 5 10.20 16.21 -65.22
C ARG A 5 9.36 15.60 -64.10
N GLN A 6 8.93 14.34 -64.25
CA GLN A 6 8.30 13.57 -63.18
C GLN A 6 9.35 13.23 -62.12
N ILE A 7 9.53 14.15 -61.17
CA ILE A 7 10.35 13.89 -59.98
C ILE A 7 9.56 12.93 -59.11
N ASN A 8 10.04 11.68 -59.02
CA ASN A 8 9.46 10.67 -58.15
C ASN A 8 9.75 11.04 -56.69
N LEU A 9 8.88 11.86 -56.10
CA LEU A 9 8.96 12.34 -54.72
C LEU A 9 9.14 11.21 -53.70
N SER A 10 8.46 10.08 -53.91
CA SER A 10 8.60 8.87 -53.09
C SER A 10 10.02 8.30 -53.10
N LYS A 11 10.72 8.34 -54.23
CA LYS A 11 12.13 7.91 -54.34
C LYS A 11 13.09 8.88 -53.67
N VAL A 12 12.84 10.18 -53.78
CA VAL A 12 13.67 11.20 -53.13
C VAL A 12 13.56 11.08 -51.61
N ILE A 13 12.34 10.94 -51.09
CA ILE A 13 12.10 10.71 -49.65
C ILE A 13 12.79 9.42 -49.19
N TRP A 14 12.73 8.34 -49.98
CA TRP A 14 13.43 7.08 -49.67
C TRP A 14 14.96 7.24 -49.64
N SER A 15 15.53 7.99 -50.59
CA SER A 15 16.96 8.27 -50.64
C SER A 15 17.42 9.11 -49.45
N ASP A 16 16.64 10.11 -49.07
CA ASP A 16 16.97 11.03 -47.99
C ASP A 16 16.86 10.35 -46.61
N LEU A 17 15.88 9.44 -46.47
CA LEU A 17 15.70 8.58 -45.31
C LEU A 17 16.86 7.58 -45.14
N MET A 18 17.40 7.06 -46.25
CA MET A 18 18.58 6.19 -46.24
C MET A 18 19.87 6.94 -45.92
N SER A 19 20.01 8.19 -46.40
CA SER A 19 21.14 9.07 -46.08
C SER A 19 21.22 9.39 -44.58
N HIS A 20 20.07 9.61 -43.94
CA HIS A 20 19.98 10.01 -42.53
C HIS A 20 19.50 8.88 -41.61
N PHE A 21 19.92 7.64 -41.90
CA PHE A 21 19.52 6.44 -41.14
C PHE A 21 19.67 6.59 -39.63
N TRP A 22 20.72 7.28 -39.15
CA TRP A 22 20.96 7.49 -37.72
C TRP A 22 19.88 8.33 -37.04
N LEU A 23 19.34 9.35 -37.72
CA LEU A 23 18.26 10.17 -37.19
C LEU A 23 16.95 9.37 -37.11
N VAL A 24 16.67 8.58 -38.13
CA VAL A 24 15.48 7.71 -38.17
C VAL A 24 15.52 6.68 -37.05
N LEU A 25 16.68 6.05 -36.84
CA LEU A 25 16.91 5.11 -35.76
C LEU A 25 16.70 5.77 -34.39
N LEU A 26 17.21 6.99 -34.19
CA LEU A 26 17.09 7.73 -32.94
C LEU A 26 15.63 8.10 -32.64
N VAL A 27 14.87 8.53 -33.65
CA VAL A 27 13.42 8.78 -33.51
C VAL A 27 12.68 7.50 -33.14
N LEU A 28 12.97 6.39 -33.81
CA LEU A 28 12.37 5.10 -33.49
C LEU A 28 12.70 4.65 -32.06
N ALA A 29 13.95 4.81 -31.63
CA ALA A 29 14.38 4.47 -30.28
C ALA A 29 13.64 5.27 -29.21
N VAL A 30 13.45 6.58 -29.43
CA VAL A 30 12.69 7.45 -28.52
C VAL A 30 11.21 7.05 -28.48
N LEU A 31 10.59 6.75 -29.63
CA LEU A 31 9.21 6.25 -29.68
C LEU A 31 9.06 4.94 -28.91
N PHE A 32 9.99 4.01 -29.11
CA PHE A 32 9.99 2.73 -28.40
C PHE A 32 10.17 2.93 -26.89
N SER A 33 11.06 3.83 -26.48
CA SER A 33 11.26 4.20 -25.08
C SER A 33 9.99 4.77 -24.46
N ALA A 34 9.30 5.69 -25.14
CA ALA A 34 8.05 6.27 -24.67
C ALA A 34 6.97 5.19 -24.46
N LEU A 35 6.81 4.28 -25.42
CA LEU A 35 5.87 3.16 -25.30
C LEU A 35 6.26 2.21 -24.15
N ALA A 36 7.54 1.89 -24.00
CA ALA A 36 8.04 1.04 -22.93
C ALA A 36 7.77 1.65 -21.54
N VAL A 37 7.94 2.97 -21.38
CA VAL A 37 7.63 3.67 -20.14
C VAL A 37 6.14 3.61 -19.82
N VAL A 38 5.26 3.85 -20.81
CA VAL A 38 3.80 3.75 -20.61
C VAL A 38 3.40 2.32 -20.24
N TYR A 39 3.97 1.32 -20.93
CA TYR A 39 3.73 -0.08 -20.63
C TYR A 39 4.19 -0.44 -19.21
N SER A 40 5.39 0.00 -18.80
CA SER A 40 5.90 -0.19 -17.45
C SER A 40 5.00 0.44 -16.40
N ALA A 41 4.51 1.66 -16.63
CA ALA A 41 3.56 2.32 -15.73
C ALA A 41 2.23 1.56 -15.62
N HIS A 42 1.73 0.98 -16.71
CA HIS A 42 0.53 0.15 -16.71
C HIS A 42 0.74 -1.15 -15.93
N GLN A 43 1.86 -1.84 -16.16
CA GLN A 43 2.24 -3.04 -15.41
C GLN A 43 2.44 -2.74 -13.93
N ASN A 44 3.05 -1.60 -13.60
CA ASN A 44 3.26 -1.17 -12.21
C ASN A 44 1.91 -0.96 -11.49
N ARG A 45 0.91 -0.35 -12.14
CA ARG A 45 -0.44 -0.22 -11.57
C ARG A 45 -1.09 -1.58 -11.27
N MET A 46 -0.88 -2.58 -12.14
CA MET A 46 -1.38 -3.94 -11.90
C MET A 46 -0.63 -4.65 -10.76
N LEU A 47 0.70 -4.50 -10.69
CA LEU A 47 1.53 -5.15 -9.68
C LEU A 47 1.29 -4.58 -8.27
N ILE A 48 1.06 -3.26 -8.18
CA ILE A 48 0.76 -2.57 -6.92
C ILE A 48 -0.53 -3.12 -6.30
N GLY A 49 -1.56 -3.41 -7.10
CA GLY A 49 -2.85 -3.90 -6.57
C GLY A 49 -2.72 -5.17 -5.71
N HIS A 50 -1.92 -6.14 -6.13
CA HIS A 50 -1.73 -7.39 -5.38
C HIS A 50 -0.87 -7.18 -4.12
N TRP A 51 0.12 -6.28 -4.20
CA TRP A 51 0.90 -5.88 -3.02
C TRP A 51 0.04 -5.17 -1.98
N GLU A 52 -0.88 -4.32 -2.42
CA GLU A 52 -1.78 -3.54 -1.57
C GLU A 52 -2.73 -4.46 -0.78
N GLU A 53 -3.30 -5.48 -1.42
CA GLU A 53 -4.21 -6.43 -0.76
C GLU A 53 -3.53 -7.22 0.37
N LEU A 54 -2.33 -7.77 0.10
CA LEU A 54 -1.57 -8.50 1.11
C LEU A 54 -1.12 -7.58 2.24
N HIS A 55 -0.83 -6.31 1.94
CA HIS A 55 -0.50 -5.30 2.94
C HIS A 55 -1.69 -4.99 3.84
N GLN A 56 -2.88 -4.84 3.25
CA GLN A 56 -4.11 -4.58 3.99
C GLN A 56 -4.43 -5.71 4.99
N GLN A 57 -4.30 -6.97 4.59
CA GLN A 57 -4.51 -8.10 5.50
C GLN A 57 -3.53 -8.07 6.69
N ARG A 58 -2.25 -7.76 6.43
CA ARG A 58 -1.25 -7.63 7.49
C ARG A 58 -1.58 -6.49 8.45
N ASP A 59 -2.09 -5.37 7.94
CA ASP A 59 -2.43 -4.23 8.78
C ASP A 59 -3.68 -4.48 9.63
N GLN A 60 -4.65 -5.24 9.12
CA GLN A 60 -5.79 -5.71 9.93
C GLN A 60 -5.32 -6.57 11.12
N LEU A 61 -4.44 -7.56 10.88
CA LEU A 61 -3.87 -8.39 11.94
C LEU A 61 -3.09 -7.57 12.97
N LYS A 62 -2.33 -6.54 12.53
CA LYS A 62 -1.62 -5.63 13.46
C LYS A 62 -2.60 -4.82 14.31
N LEU A 63 -3.72 -4.38 13.75
CA LEU A 63 -4.74 -3.65 14.50
C LEU A 63 -5.35 -4.54 15.58
N GLU A 64 -5.68 -5.78 15.24
CA GLU A 64 -6.23 -6.75 16.20
C GLU A 64 -5.24 -7.07 17.32
N ALA A 65 -3.97 -7.31 17.00
CA ALA A 65 -2.93 -7.55 18.00
C ALA A 65 -2.74 -6.35 18.95
N ARG A 66 -2.82 -5.11 18.42
CA ARG A 66 -2.77 -3.91 19.26
C ARG A 66 -3.98 -3.83 20.20
N HIS A 67 -5.16 -4.20 19.71
CA HIS A 67 -6.39 -4.18 20.50
C HIS A 67 -6.33 -5.20 21.65
N LEU A 68 -5.88 -6.43 21.36
CA LEU A 68 -5.67 -7.47 22.38
C LEU A 68 -4.64 -7.05 23.42
N LEU A 69 -3.55 -6.42 23.01
CA LEU A 69 -2.51 -5.95 23.93
C LEU A 69 -3.03 -4.84 24.85
N LEU A 70 -3.88 -3.95 24.33
CA LEU A 70 -4.57 -2.95 25.16
C LEU A 70 -5.53 -3.59 26.16
N GLU A 71 -6.22 -4.65 25.77
CA GLU A 71 -7.13 -5.41 26.64
C GLU A 71 -6.36 -6.12 27.77
N GLU A 72 -5.25 -6.78 27.45
CA GLU A 72 -4.38 -7.39 28.47
C GLU A 72 -3.79 -6.35 29.41
N MET A 73 -3.33 -5.20 28.91
CA MET A 73 -2.82 -4.13 29.78
C MET A 73 -3.90 -3.54 30.67
N ALA A 74 -5.13 -3.38 30.18
CA ALA A 74 -6.25 -2.92 30.99
C ALA A 74 -6.60 -3.93 32.10
N LEU A 75 -6.60 -5.23 31.79
CA LEU A 75 -6.82 -6.30 32.76
C LEU A 75 -5.67 -6.40 33.78
N ALA A 76 -4.43 -6.26 33.32
CA ALA A 76 -3.25 -6.25 34.19
C ALA A 76 -3.23 -5.04 35.11
N GLU A 77 -3.61 -3.85 34.62
CA GLU A 77 -3.74 -2.64 35.44
C GLU A 77 -4.82 -2.85 36.51
N HIS A 78 -5.98 -3.41 36.15
CA HIS A 78 -7.03 -3.72 37.13
C HIS A 78 -6.59 -4.75 38.18
N SER A 79 -5.99 -5.86 37.74
CA SER A 79 -5.50 -6.92 38.62
C SER A 79 -4.36 -6.43 39.52
N ARG A 80 -3.47 -5.59 38.99
CA ARG A 80 -2.39 -4.95 39.73
C ARG A 80 -2.91 -3.93 40.74
N ILE A 81 -3.98 -3.18 40.41
CA ILE A 81 -4.64 -2.28 41.37
C ILE A 81 -5.34 -3.08 42.47
N GLU A 82 -6.04 -4.17 42.15
CA GLU A 82 -6.69 -5.04 43.14
C GLU A 82 -5.65 -5.64 44.09
N GLN A 83 -4.55 -6.20 43.57
CA GLN A 83 -3.45 -6.72 44.38
C GLN A 83 -2.79 -5.62 45.23
N LEU A 84 -2.49 -4.45 44.65
CA LEU A 84 -1.90 -3.34 45.38
C LEU A 84 -2.84 -2.82 46.48
N ALA A 85 -4.16 -2.83 46.26
CA ALA A 85 -5.16 -2.47 47.26
C ALA A 85 -5.27 -3.53 48.37
N MET A 86 -5.23 -4.83 48.05
CA MET A 86 -5.20 -5.88 49.06
C MET A 86 -3.94 -5.77 49.92
N ASP A 87 -2.77 -5.59 49.29
CA ASP A 87 -1.47 -5.70 49.95
C ASP A 87 -1.05 -4.40 50.68
N LYS A 88 -1.37 -3.21 50.13
CA LYS A 88 -1.06 -1.93 50.80
C LYS A 88 -2.19 -1.36 51.66
N LEU A 89 -3.46 -1.66 51.36
CA LEU A 89 -4.61 -1.15 52.13
C LEU A 89 -5.24 -2.23 53.03
N GLY A 90 -4.72 -3.47 53.03
CA GLY A 90 -5.21 -4.54 53.90
C GLY A 90 -6.65 -4.98 53.59
N MET A 91 -7.14 -4.73 52.36
CA MET A 91 -8.49 -5.13 51.99
C MET A 91 -8.57 -6.64 51.78
N ASN A 92 -9.21 -7.33 52.73
CA ASN A 92 -9.56 -8.73 52.59
C ASN A 92 -10.92 -8.85 51.89
N ARG A 93 -11.01 -9.65 50.83
CA ARG A 93 -12.25 -9.87 50.07
C ARG A 93 -13.31 -10.43 51.04
N PRO A 94 -14.43 -9.73 51.30
CA PRO A 94 -15.37 -10.15 52.32
C PRO A 94 -15.98 -11.50 51.93
N LYS A 95 -15.81 -12.50 52.80
CA LYS A 95 -16.54 -13.77 52.69
C LYS A 95 -18.03 -13.49 52.84
N THR A 96 -18.84 -14.29 52.15
CA THR A 96 -20.31 -14.25 52.01
C THR A 96 -21.11 -14.19 53.33
N GLU A 97 -20.47 -14.21 54.50
CA GLU A 97 -21.09 -14.05 55.81
C GLU A 97 -21.29 -12.59 56.27
N LYS A 98 -20.83 -11.59 55.51
CA LYS A 98 -21.02 -10.16 55.84
C LYS A 98 -21.62 -9.33 54.70
N GLU A 99 -22.56 -9.91 53.96
CA GLU A 99 -23.45 -9.15 53.09
C GLU A 99 -24.64 -8.66 53.94
N ILE A 100 -24.57 -7.43 54.45
CA ILE A 100 -25.77 -6.75 54.95
C ILE A 100 -26.48 -6.12 53.75
N ALA A 101 -27.50 -6.82 53.25
CA ALA A 101 -28.44 -6.26 52.29
C ALA A 101 -29.13 -5.05 52.95
N VAL A 102 -28.73 -3.83 52.57
CA VAL A 102 -29.47 -2.63 52.96
C VAL A 102 -30.78 -2.64 52.19
N HIS A 103 -31.83 -3.13 52.84
CA HIS A 103 -33.20 -2.92 52.43
C HIS A 103 -33.51 -1.43 52.60
N SER A 104 -33.49 -0.70 51.49
CA SER A 104 -34.07 0.64 51.39
C SER A 104 -35.58 0.51 51.54
N GLN A 105 -36.12 1.01 52.65
CA GLN A 105 -37.49 1.53 52.70
C GLN A 105 -37.52 2.97 52.19
#